data_AF-A0AAD9KFR9-F1
#
_entry.id   AF-A0AAD9KFR9-F1
#
_cell.length_a   1.000
_cell.length_b   1.000
_cell.length_c   1.000
_cell.angle_alpha   90.00
_cell.angle_beta   90.00
_cell.angle_gamma   90.00
#
_symmetry.space_group_name_H-M   'P 1'
#
loop_
_entity.id
_entity.type
_entity.pdbx_description
1 polymer ?
#
loop_
_entity_poly.entity_id
_entity_poly.type
_entity_poly.pdbx_seq_one_letter_code
_entity_poly.pdbx_strand_id
1 'polypeptide(L)'
;MFSVRIVATDHYQAAPLQGLDVCRSDFGHCDVNRVPVIRVFGSTPAGQKTCMHVHGVFPYLYIPYDGTQPADRYMRRFACSVDKALNVSLGRASSNQQHVFRVTLVSGILSELLLGGAVLNKVFQPHEAHIPYLLQMFIDYNLYGMNMLHVAALKFRQPAVEGSGQRVQSGHPSTRHVSHNDTLMLGSLGDEEGDIDNTMREWDMENIPQ
;
A
#
# COMPACT_ATOMS: atom_id res chain seq x y z
N MET A 1 5.42 20.61 2.60
CA MET A 1 4.40 19.54 2.56
C MET A 1 4.39 18.98 1.15
N PHE A 2 4.55 17.67 0.99
CA PHE A 2 4.53 17.07 -0.35
C PHE A 2 3.09 16.90 -0.82
N SER A 3 2.85 17.07 -2.11
CA SER A 3 1.50 16.94 -2.66
C SER A 3 1.50 16.39 -4.07
N VAL A 4 0.47 15.61 -4.39
CA VAL A 4 0.28 14.96 -5.68
C VAL A 4 -1.16 15.16 -6.13
N ARG A 5 -1.36 15.62 -7.36
CA ARG A 5 -2.70 15.65 -7.97
C ARG A 5 -3.17 14.23 -8.24
N ILE A 6 -4.39 13.89 -7.82
CA ILE A 6 -4.98 12.57 -8.08
C ILE A 6 -5.54 12.56 -9.51
N VAL A 7 -4.83 11.95 -10.46
CA VAL A 7 -5.31 11.80 -11.84
C VAL A 7 -6.00 10.46 -12.04
N ALA A 8 -5.39 9.40 -11.53
CA ALA A 8 -5.96 8.06 -11.57
C ALA A 8 -5.52 7.27 -10.33
N THR A 9 -6.35 6.31 -9.92
CA THR A 9 -6.05 5.41 -8.82
C THR A 9 -6.40 3.99 -9.17
N ASP A 10 -5.55 3.05 -8.79
CA ASP A 10 -5.85 1.62 -8.83
C ASP A 10 -5.29 0.92 -7.58
N HIS A 11 -5.45 -0.40 -7.48
CA HIS A 11 -4.89 -1.17 -6.40
C HIS A 11 -4.37 -2.52 -6.89
N TYR A 12 -3.42 -3.09 -6.14
CA TYR A 12 -2.91 -4.44 -6.37
C TYR A 12 -2.58 -5.13 -5.05
N GLN A 13 -2.29 -6.42 -5.09
CA GLN A 13 -1.91 -7.22 -3.92
C GLN A 13 -0.40 -7.44 -3.89
N ALA A 14 0.26 -7.00 -2.82
CA ALA A 14 1.71 -7.13 -2.62
C ALA A 14 2.03 -7.95 -1.36
N ALA A 15 3.29 -8.40 -1.22
CA ALA A 15 3.77 -8.84 0.09
C ALA A 15 3.89 -7.62 1.02
N PRO A 16 3.59 -7.74 2.32
CA PRO A 16 3.69 -6.61 3.24
C PRO A 16 5.13 -6.11 3.38
N LEU A 17 5.29 -4.80 3.44
CA LEU A 17 6.56 -4.15 3.73
C LEU A 17 6.69 -3.85 5.23
N GLN A 18 7.79 -4.28 5.83
CA GLN A 18 8.06 -4.00 7.24
C GLN A 18 8.12 -2.48 7.49
N GLY A 19 7.41 -2.03 8.53
CA GLY A 19 7.34 -0.62 8.91
C GLY A 19 6.39 0.24 8.07
N LEU A 20 5.71 -0.32 7.06
CA LEU A 20 4.65 0.36 6.28
C LEU A 20 3.33 -0.42 6.29
N ASP A 21 3.40 -1.74 6.33
CA ASP A 21 2.24 -2.64 6.36
C ASP A 21 2.18 -3.44 7.65
N VAL A 22 1.01 -3.98 7.94
CA VAL A 22 0.83 -4.93 9.03
C VAL A 22 1.29 -6.31 8.58
N CYS A 23 2.38 -6.79 9.18
CA CYS A 23 2.99 -8.08 8.82
C CYS A 23 2.40 -9.29 9.56
N ARG A 24 1.64 -9.07 10.65
CA ARG A 24 1.11 -10.15 11.49
C ARG A 24 -0.36 -9.91 11.84
N SER A 25 -1.17 -10.96 11.77
CA SER A 25 -2.60 -10.84 12.09
C SER A 25 -2.87 -10.93 13.60
N ASP A 26 -3.93 -10.26 14.07
CA ASP A 26 -4.39 -10.35 15.47
C ASP A 26 -5.17 -11.66 15.75
N PHE A 27 -5.66 -12.32 14.71
CA PHE A 27 -6.57 -13.48 14.80
C PHE A 27 -5.85 -14.82 14.91
N GLY A 28 -4.59 -14.85 14.50
CA GLY A 28 -3.68 -15.95 14.68
C GLY A 28 -2.28 -15.40 14.55
N HIS A 29 -1.32 -15.95 15.28
CA HIS A 29 0.10 -15.62 15.21
C HIS A 29 0.75 -15.89 13.83
N CYS A 30 -0.05 -16.00 12.77
CA CYS A 30 0.30 -16.24 11.38
C CYS A 30 0.74 -14.94 10.69
N ASP A 31 1.65 -15.12 9.74
CA ASP A 31 2.16 -14.03 8.92
C ASP A 31 1.14 -13.64 7.84
N VAL A 32 1.01 -12.34 7.63
CA VAL A 32 0.19 -11.78 6.55
C VAL A 32 1.00 -11.90 5.25
N ASN A 33 0.51 -12.68 4.30
CA ASN A 33 1.25 -12.94 3.06
C ASN A 33 0.92 -11.94 1.93
N ARG A 34 -0.24 -11.28 2.02
CA ARG A 34 -0.71 -10.33 1.01
C ARG A 34 -1.43 -9.16 1.65
N VAL A 35 -1.13 -7.96 1.17
CA VAL A 35 -1.79 -6.71 1.55
C VAL A 35 -2.20 -5.91 0.31
N PRO A 36 -3.34 -5.22 0.36
CA PRO A 36 -3.73 -4.28 -0.70
C PRO A 36 -2.84 -3.04 -0.65
N VAL A 37 -2.32 -2.65 -1.81
CA VAL A 37 -1.58 -1.40 -1.99
C VAL A 37 -2.30 -0.58 -3.04
N ILE A 38 -2.61 0.67 -2.71
CA ILE A 38 -3.24 1.61 -3.65
C ILE A 38 -2.13 2.37 -4.38
N ARG A 39 -2.26 2.51 -5.69
CA ARG A 39 -1.40 3.41 -6.48
C ARG A 39 -2.18 4.65 -6.84
N VAL A 40 -1.56 5.81 -6.59
CA VAL A 40 -2.06 7.12 -6.98
C VAL A 40 -1.15 7.66 -8.06
N PHE A 41 -1.69 7.82 -9.26
CA PHE A 41 -1.01 8.40 -10.40
C PHE A 41 -1.37 9.87 -10.52
N GLY A 42 -0.35 10.70 -10.77
CA GLY A 42 -0.57 12.07 -11.17
C GLY A 42 0.69 12.89 -11.13
N SER A 43 0.59 14.16 -10.75
CA SER A 43 1.70 15.11 -10.83
C SER A 43 1.87 15.94 -9.57
N THR A 44 3.10 16.28 -9.23
CA THR A 44 3.39 17.32 -8.22
C THR A 44 2.94 18.70 -8.74
N PRO A 45 2.85 19.74 -7.89
CA PRO A 45 2.58 21.11 -8.33
C PRO A 45 3.59 21.62 -9.37
N ALA A 46 4.83 21.12 -9.33
CA ALA A 46 5.88 21.43 -10.30
C ALA A 46 5.74 20.66 -11.63
N GLY A 47 4.69 19.84 -11.79
CA GLY A 47 4.42 19.10 -13.03
C GLY A 47 5.16 17.77 -13.16
N GLN A 48 5.94 17.36 -12.15
CA GLN A 48 6.64 16.06 -12.18
C GLN A 48 5.62 14.92 -12.04
N LYS A 49 5.63 13.99 -13.00
CA LYS A 49 4.78 12.79 -12.96
C LYS A 49 5.28 11.85 -11.87
N THR A 50 4.37 11.30 -11.08
CA THR A 50 4.69 10.40 -9.98
C THR A 50 3.63 9.31 -9.84
N CYS A 51 4.08 8.15 -9.35
CA CYS A 51 3.24 7.05 -8.91
C CYS A 51 3.50 6.86 -7.41
N MET A 52 2.53 7.26 -6.59
CA MET A 52 2.63 7.14 -5.14
C MET A 52 1.94 5.85 -4.67
N HIS A 53 2.62 5.08 -3.82
CA HIS A 53 2.09 3.86 -3.24
C HIS A 53 1.56 4.16 -1.84
N VAL A 54 0.27 3.90 -1.61
CA VAL A 54 -0.39 4.06 -0.32
C VAL A 54 -0.60 2.67 0.29
N HIS A 55 0.02 2.50 1.46
CA HIS A 55 0.05 1.26 2.24
C HIS A 55 -0.89 1.37 3.44
N GLY A 56 -1.27 0.23 4.03
CA GLY A 56 -2.05 0.19 5.28
C GLY A 56 -3.54 0.52 5.18
N VAL A 57 -4.08 0.75 3.98
CA VAL A 57 -5.52 0.93 3.75
C VAL A 57 -6.10 -0.44 3.40
N PHE A 58 -7.13 -0.91 4.10
CA PHE A 58 -7.75 -2.22 3.86
C PHE A 58 -9.24 -2.05 3.54
N PRO A 59 -9.81 -2.82 2.61
CA PRO A 59 -11.25 -2.84 2.40
C PRO A 59 -11.95 -3.40 3.63
N TYR A 60 -13.10 -2.82 3.97
CA TYR A 60 -13.92 -3.26 5.09
C TYR A 60 -15.39 -3.37 4.71
N LEU A 61 -16.15 -4.10 5.52
CA LEU A 61 -17.60 -4.18 5.45
C LEU A 61 -18.16 -4.30 6.86
N TYR A 62 -19.40 -3.86 7.01
CA TYR A 62 -20.13 -3.98 8.28
C TYR A 62 -21.06 -5.18 8.25
N ILE A 63 -21.14 -5.88 9.38
CA ILE A 63 -22.05 -7.00 9.61
C ILE A 63 -22.73 -6.78 10.97
N PRO A 64 -24.06 -6.90 11.07
CA PRO A 64 -24.79 -6.86 12.32
C PRO A 64 -24.25 -7.89 13.30
N TYR A 65 -24.12 -7.45 14.55
CA TYR A 65 -23.73 -8.31 15.65
C TYR A 65 -24.84 -8.25 16.71
N ASP A 66 -25.34 -9.42 17.09
CA ASP A 66 -26.51 -9.60 17.97
C ASP A 66 -26.15 -9.57 19.47
N GLY A 67 -24.85 -9.55 19.81
CA GLY A 67 -24.36 -9.50 21.19
C GLY A 67 -24.57 -10.79 21.99
N THR A 68 -24.90 -11.92 21.35
CA THR A 68 -25.31 -13.15 22.07
C THR A 68 -24.16 -13.98 22.64
N GLN A 69 -22.92 -13.75 22.20
CA GLN A 69 -21.73 -14.54 22.59
C GLN A 69 -20.58 -13.65 23.06
N PRO A 70 -19.61 -14.14 23.85
CA PRO A 70 -18.39 -13.39 24.12
C PRO A 70 -17.67 -13.06 22.80
N ALA A 71 -17.47 -11.76 22.56
CA ALA A 71 -17.06 -11.21 21.28
C ALA A 71 -15.80 -11.88 20.72
N ASP A 72 -14.75 -12.07 21.53
CA ASP A 72 -13.45 -12.53 21.06
C ASP A 72 -13.47 -13.92 20.43
N ARG A 73 -14.19 -14.86 21.05
CA ARG A 73 -14.29 -16.24 20.53
C ARG A 73 -15.15 -16.28 19.28
N TYR A 74 -16.22 -15.49 19.25
CA TYR A 74 -17.10 -15.39 18.09
C TYR A 74 -16.35 -14.78 16.89
N MET A 75 -15.66 -13.65 17.07
CA MET A 75 -14.90 -12.97 16.03
C MET A 75 -13.84 -13.90 15.39
N ARG A 76 -13.11 -14.67 16.19
CA ARG A 76 -12.14 -15.66 15.67
C ARG A 76 -12.80 -16.76 14.86
N ARG A 77 -13.86 -17.36 15.38
CA ARG A 77 -14.61 -18.41 14.66
C ARG A 77 -15.22 -17.89 13.37
N PHE A 78 -15.77 -16.68 13.41
CA PHE A 78 -16.32 -16.01 12.26
C PHE A 78 -15.26 -15.79 11.19
N ALA A 79 -14.10 -15.22 11.54
CA ALA A 79 -12.98 -15.02 10.63
C ALA A 79 -12.54 -16.34 9.96
N CYS A 80 -12.30 -17.39 10.76
CA CYS A 80 -11.93 -18.72 10.22
C CYS A 80 -12.99 -19.31 9.30
N SER A 81 -14.28 -19.12 9.61
CA SER A 81 -15.39 -19.60 8.78
C SER A 81 -15.42 -18.87 7.44
N VAL A 82 -15.21 -17.55 7.42
CA VAL A 82 -15.15 -16.74 6.20
C VAL A 82 -13.95 -17.14 5.35
N ASP A 83 -12.76 -17.29 5.94
CA ASP A 83 -11.57 -17.75 5.23
C ASP A 83 -11.80 -19.10 4.55
N LYS A 84 -12.42 -20.03 5.26
CA LYS A 84 -12.73 -21.35 4.70
C LYS A 84 -13.75 -21.25 3.56
N ALA A 85 -14.81 -20.47 3.73
CA ALA A 85 -15.83 -20.26 2.72
C ALA A 85 -15.22 -19.64 1.44
N LEU A 86 -14.39 -18.60 1.57
CA LEU A 86 -13.71 -17.96 0.44
C LEU A 86 -12.75 -18.91 -0.27
N ASN A 87 -11.96 -19.67 0.48
CA ASN A 87 -11.08 -20.69 -0.11
C ASN A 87 -11.88 -21.73 -0.91
N VAL A 88 -13.03 -22.19 -0.40
CA VAL A 88 -13.92 -23.09 -1.13
C VAL A 88 -14.49 -22.42 -2.38
N SER A 89 -15.01 -21.20 -2.29
CA SER A 89 -15.57 -20.45 -3.43
C SER A 89 -14.55 -20.16 -4.53
N LEU A 90 -13.27 -19.99 -4.17
CA LEU A 90 -12.17 -19.79 -5.11
C LEU A 90 -11.62 -21.10 -5.69
N GLY A 91 -12.25 -22.25 -5.43
CA GLY A 91 -11.80 -23.56 -5.90
C GLY A 91 -10.56 -24.11 -5.17
N ARG A 92 -10.24 -23.55 -3.99
CA ARG A 92 -9.06 -23.87 -3.17
C ARG A 92 -9.46 -24.52 -1.85
N ALA A 93 -10.31 -25.55 -1.87
CA ALA A 93 -10.91 -26.11 -0.66
C ALA A 93 -9.90 -26.63 0.39
N SER A 94 -8.72 -27.09 -0.01
CA SER A 94 -7.64 -27.53 0.90
C SER A 94 -6.70 -26.40 1.35
N SER A 95 -6.87 -25.19 0.81
CA SER A 95 -6.05 -24.04 1.18
C SER A 95 -6.36 -23.54 2.58
N ASN A 96 -5.29 -23.15 3.29
CA ASN A 96 -5.35 -22.44 4.57
C ASN A 96 -4.99 -20.96 4.39
N GLN A 97 -5.17 -20.41 3.18
CA GLN A 97 -4.93 -19.00 2.90
C GLN A 97 -5.89 -18.14 3.73
N GLN A 98 -5.32 -17.18 4.46
CA GLN A 98 -6.07 -16.15 5.18
C GLN A 98 -6.54 -15.05 4.21
N HIS A 99 -7.80 -14.65 4.35
CA HIS A 99 -8.45 -13.57 3.61
C HIS A 99 -8.95 -12.48 4.56
N VAL A 100 -9.41 -12.86 5.76
CA VAL A 100 -9.83 -11.92 6.80
C VAL A 100 -8.62 -11.43 7.58
N PHE A 101 -8.33 -10.14 7.43
CA PHE A 101 -7.25 -9.49 8.16
C PHE A 101 -7.62 -9.20 9.62
N ARG A 102 -8.79 -8.57 9.84
CA ARG A 102 -9.24 -8.17 11.17
C ARG A 102 -10.77 -8.12 11.25
N VAL A 103 -11.31 -8.50 12.41
CA VAL A 103 -12.70 -8.29 12.80
C VAL A 103 -12.69 -7.43 14.06
N THR A 104 -13.44 -6.34 14.07
CA THR A 104 -13.54 -5.44 15.24
C THR A 104 -15.00 -5.08 15.45
N LEU A 105 -15.44 -5.09 16.71
CA LEU A 105 -16.75 -4.55 17.05
C LEU A 105 -16.69 -3.02 17.00
N VAL A 106 -17.63 -2.45 16.27
CA VAL A 106 -17.83 -1.00 16.20
C VAL A 106 -19.25 -0.73 16.66
N SER A 107 -19.41 0.18 17.63
CA SER A 107 -20.70 0.77 17.94
C SER A 107 -20.66 2.25 17.57
N GLY A 108 -21.67 2.70 16.83
CA GLY A 108 -21.91 4.10 16.53
C GLY A 108 -23.31 4.52 17.00
N ILE A 109 -23.46 5.78 17.37
CA ILE A 109 -24.75 6.36 17.79
C ILE A 109 -25.82 6.11 16.71
N LEU A 110 -25.48 6.32 15.43
CA LEU A 110 -26.40 6.08 14.34
C LEU A 110 -26.73 4.59 14.16
N SER A 111 -25.77 3.69 14.30
CA SER A 111 -26.04 2.24 14.23
C SER A 111 -26.94 1.77 15.37
N GLU A 112 -26.78 2.31 16.58
CA GLU A 112 -27.67 1.99 17.71
C GLU A 112 -29.09 2.48 17.46
N LEU A 113 -29.25 3.70 16.93
CA LEU A 113 -30.57 4.26 16.60
C LEU A 113 -31.26 3.49 15.45
N LEU A 114 -30.49 3.11 14.44
CA LEU A 114 -30.97 2.35 13.28
C LEU A 114 -31.33 0.91 13.65
N LEU A 115 -30.54 0.25 14.50
CA LEU A 115 -30.79 -1.12 14.95
C LEU A 115 -31.89 -1.19 16.03
N GLY A 116 -32.00 -0.17 16.87
CA GLY A 116 -33.00 -0.08 17.94
C GLY A 116 -34.41 0.28 17.46
N GLY A 117 -34.62 0.49 16.16
CA GLY A 117 -35.92 0.87 15.60
C GLY A 117 -36.37 2.29 15.95
N ALA A 118 -35.47 3.12 16.50
CA ALA A 118 -35.77 4.51 16.84
C ALA A 118 -36.11 5.35 15.59
N VAL A 119 -35.66 4.90 14.42
CA VAL A 119 -35.96 5.49 13.13
C VAL A 119 -37.09 4.70 12.46
N LEU A 120 -38.21 5.36 12.17
CA LEU A 120 -39.35 4.82 11.41
C LEU A 120 -39.97 3.52 11.98
N ASN A 121 -39.70 3.17 13.26
CA ASN A 121 -40.09 1.91 13.89
C ASN A 121 -39.63 0.67 13.09
N LYS A 122 -38.47 0.78 12.42
CA LYS A 122 -37.89 -0.28 11.60
C LYS A 122 -36.41 -0.46 11.95
N VAL A 123 -35.98 -1.72 11.99
CA VAL A 123 -34.57 -2.08 12.13
C VAL A 123 -33.88 -1.89 10.78
N PHE A 124 -32.90 -1.01 10.72
CA PHE A 124 -32.05 -0.78 9.56
C PHE A 124 -30.68 -1.44 9.77
N GLN A 125 -30.20 -2.18 8.77
CA GLN A 125 -28.89 -2.85 8.80
C GLN A 125 -27.90 -2.08 7.91
N PRO A 126 -27.04 -1.21 8.47
CA PRO A 126 -26.04 -0.51 7.69
C PRO A 126 -25.00 -1.51 7.16
N HIS A 127 -24.98 -1.68 5.84
CA HIS A 127 -24.06 -2.58 5.14
C HIS A 127 -23.38 -1.84 3.99
N GLU A 128 -22.07 -1.70 4.05
CA GLU A 128 -21.27 -0.96 3.05
C GLU A 128 -20.58 -1.87 2.02
N ALA A 129 -20.97 -3.15 1.92
CA ALA A 129 -20.35 -4.11 1.01
C ALA A 129 -20.45 -3.72 -0.49
N HIS A 130 -21.35 -2.80 -0.83
CA HIS A 130 -21.55 -2.32 -2.20
C HIS A 130 -20.60 -1.18 -2.59
N ILE A 131 -19.93 -0.54 -1.63
CA ILE A 131 -19.00 0.56 -1.90
C ILE A 131 -17.66 -0.04 -2.37
N PRO A 132 -17.20 0.22 -3.59
CA PRO A 132 -15.91 -0.25 -4.08
C PRO A 132 -14.76 0.23 -3.21
N TYR A 133 -13.73 -0.61 -3.04
CA TYR A 133 -12.56 -0.35 -2.20
C TYR A 133 -11.93 1.05 -2.39
N LEU A 134 -11.70 1.47 -3.64
CA LEU A 134 -11.13 2.80 -3.90
C LEU A 134 -12.06 3.94 -3.49
N LEU A 135 -13.38 3.76 -3.63
CA LEU A 135 -14.35 4.76 -3.20
C LEU A 135 -14.44 4.84 -1.67
N GLN A 136 -14.30 3.72 -0.96
CA GLN A 136 -14.17 3.73 0.51
C GLN A 136 -13.00 4.61 0.95
N MET A 137 -11.83 4.42 0.34
CA MET A 137 -10.65 5.23 0.65
C MET A 137 -10.88 6.73 0.37
N PHE A 138 -11.53 7.07 -0.74
CA PHE A 138 -11.83 8.47 -1.04
C PHE A 138 -12.80 9.10 -0.03
N ILE A 139 -13.79 8.34 0.45
CA ILE A 139 -14.74 8.81 1.46
C ILE A 139 -14.02 8.99 2.81
N ASP A 140 -13.28 7.98 3.28
CA ASP A 140 -12.63 7.97 4.59
C ASP A 140 -11.62 9.11 4.77
N TYR A 141 -10.83 9.38 3.73
CA TYR A 141 -9.78 10.40 3.74
C TYR A 141 -10.22 11.71 3.09
N ASN A 142 -11.51 11.86 2.76
CA ASN A 142 -12.06 13.06 2.13
C ASN A 142 -11.30 13.49 0.86
N LEU A 143 -11.01 12.51 -0.01
CA LEU A 143 -10.30 12.71 -1.27
C LEU A 143 -11.25 12.87 -2.44
N TYR A 144 -10.80 13.65 -3.42
CA TYR A 144 -11.56 13.95 -4.62
C TYR A 144 -10.68 13.74 -5.85
N GLY A 145 -11.26 13.21 -6.92
CA GLY A 145 -10.60 13.11 -8.22
C GLY A 145 -10.15 14.49 -8.70
N MET A 146 -8.99 14.53 -9.37
CA MET A 146 -8.34 15.75 -9.85
C MET A 146 -7.91 16.75 -8.77
N ASN A 147 -8.11 16.45 -7.48
CA ASN A 147 -7.67 17.30 -6.37
C ASN A 147 -6.23 17.00 -5.94
N MET A 148 -5.65 17.89 -5.13
CA MET A 148 -4.35 17.69 -4.50
C MET A 148 -4.49 16.80 -3.26
N LEU A 149 -3.74 15.70 -3.25
CA LEU A 149 -3.49 14.89 -2.07
C LEU A 149 -2.27 15.44 -1.34
N HIS A 150 -2.46 15.86 -0.10
CA HIS A 150 -1.40 16.38 0.75
C HIS A 150 -0.92 15.29 1.70
N VAL A 151 0.39 15.01 1.69
CA VAL A 151 0.99 13.99 2.56
C VAL A 151 1.99 14.63 3.54
N ALA A 152 1.90 14.22 4.80
CA ALA A 152 2.76 14.70 5.86
C ALA A 152 4.11 13.98 5.89
N ALA A 153 4.13 12.69 5.56
CA ALA A 153 5.32 11.84 5.53
C ALA A 153 5.30 10.98 4.27
N LEU A 154 6.48 10.74 3.70
CA LEU A 154 6.66 9.91 2.52
C LEU A 154 8.04 9.22 2.59
N LYS A 155 8.17 8.11 1.86
CA LYS A 155 9.44 7.44 1.61
C LYS A 155 9.63 7.32 0.10
N PHE A 156 10.78 7.74 -0.39
CA PHE A 156 11.13 7.54 -1.80
C PHE A 156 11.61 6.11 -2.01
N ARG A 157 11.18 5.51 -3.13
CA ARG A 157 11.73 4.24 -3.57
C ARG A 157 13.09 4.51 -4.20
N GLN A 158 14.14 3.84 -3.73
CA GLN A 158 15.45 3.91 -4.39
C GLN A 158 15.33 3.44 -5.84
N PRO A 159 16.06 4.08 -6.79
CA PRO A 159 16.23 3.51 -8.11
C PRO A 159 16.76 2.09 -7.95
N ALA A 160 16.17 1.13 -8.66
CA ALA A 160 16.78 -0.18 -8.72
C ALA A 160 18.20 0.02 -9.25
N VAL A 161 19.20 -0.27 -8.43
CA VAL A 161 20.57 -0.41 -8.93
C VAL A 161 20.50 -1.59 -9.88
N GLU A 162 20.39 -1.32 -11.18
CA GLU A 162 20.61 -2.33 -12.20
C GLU A 162 22.02 -2.83 -11.94
N GLY A 163 22.11 -4.02 -11.36
CA GLY A 163 23.39 -4.64 -11.05
C GLY A 163 24.23 -4.62 -12.31
N SER A 164 25.36 -3.91 -12.24
CA SER A 164 26.45 -4.03 -13.18
C SER A 164 26.64 -5.52 -13.48
N GLY A 165 26.25 -5.94 -14.67
CA GLY A 165 26.47 -7.30 -15.11
C GLY A 165 27.95 -7.58 -15.00
N GLN A 166 28.34 -8.37 -14.00
CA GLN A 166 29.65 -9.00 -13.97
C GLN A 166 29.72 -9.89 -15.19
N ARG A 167 30.34 -9.37 -16.26
CA ARG A 167 30.78 -10.14 -17.41
C ARG A 167 31.78 -11.17 -16.87
N VAL A 168 31.31 -12.39 -16.67
CA VAL A 168 32.15 -13.56 -16.37
C VAL A 168 33.14 -13.70 -17.54
N GLN A 169 34.35 -13.19 -17.37
CA GLN A 169 35.46 -13.44 -18.26
C GLN A 169 36.05 -14.80 -17.87
N SER A 170 35.67 -15.85 -18.59
CA SER A 170 36.41 -17.11 -18.60
C SER A 170 37.78 -16.86 -19.25
N GLY A 171 38.85 -16.92 -18.45
CA GLY A 171 40.21 -16.76 -18.96
C GLY A 171 40.75 -18.04 -19.59
N HIS A 172 41.40 -17.92 -20.76
CA HIS A 172 42.74 -18.47 -20.99
C HIS A 172 43.43 -17.86 -22.22
N PRO A 173 44.78 -17.89 -22.29
CA PRO A 173 45.59 -16.79 -22.81
C PRO A 173 46.11 -17.00 -24.24
N SER A 174 46.37 -15.91 -24.98
CA SER A 174 47.49 -15.81 -25.93
C SER A 174 47.72 -14.38 -26.45
N THR A 175 48.82 -13.79 -25.98
CA THR A 175 49.95 -13.27 -26.78
C THR A 175 49.73 -12.17 -27.88
N ARG A 176 50.30 -10.98 -27.57
CA ARG A 176 51.08 -10.01 -28.40
C ARG A 176 50.43 -8.81 -29.14
N HIS A 177 51.23 -7.73 -29.12
CA HIS A 177 51.25 -6.44 -29.85
C HIS A 177 50.38 -5.30 -29.30
N VAL A 178 50.93 -4.30 -28.58
CA VAL A 178 51.83 -3.15 -28.94
C VAL A 178 51.06 -1.96 -29.55
N SER A 179 51.37 -0.80 -28.95
CA SER A 179 50.83 0.57 -29.00
C SER A 179 50.61 1.23 -30.35
N HIS A 180 49.68 2.21 -30.41
CA HIS A 180 49.96 3.65 -30.61
C HIS A 180 48.69 4.52 -30.66
N ASN A 181 48.74 5.60 -29.87
CA ASN A 181 48.31 7.00 -30.06
C ASN A 181 47.08 7.45 -30.89
N ASP A 182 46.58 8.59 -30.39
CA ASP A 182 45.97 9.76 -31.04
C ASP A 182 44.43 9.84 -31.18
N THR A 183 43.72 10.98 -31.10
CA THR A 183 43.84 12.37 -30.57
C THR A 183 42.48 13.04 -30.95
N LEU A 184 42.03 14.05 -30.19
CA LEU A 184 41.00 15.09 -30.53
C LEU A 184 39.50 14.78 -30.39
N MET A 185 38.57 15.69 -30.07
CA MET A 185 38.44 16.97 -29.33
C MET A 185 37.01 17.49 -29.66
N LEU A 186 36.47 18.37 -28.79
CA LEU A 186 35.42 19.38 -29.07
C LEU A 186 33.95 18.92 -29.10
N GLY A 187 32.98 19.51 -28.39
CA GLY A 187 32.99 20.69 -27.51
C GLY A 187 31.59 20.98 -26.92
N SER A 188 31.62 21.78 -25.85
CA SER A 188 30.62 22.64 -25.17
C SER A 188 29.18 22.74 -25.72
N LEU A 189 28.14 22.89 -24.91
CA LEU A 189 27.90 23.99 -23.95
C LEU A 189 26.94 23.54 -22.83
N GLY A 190 27.23 23.99 -21.61
CA GLY A 190 26.35 23.85 -20.45
C GLY A 190 25.28 24.93 -20.40
N ASP A 191 24.35 24.76 -19.46
CA ASP A 191 23.69 25.84 -18.71
C ASP A 191 23.18 25.26 -17.38
N GLU A 192 23.17 26.13 -16.37
CA GLU A 192 23.35 25.90 -14.94
C GLU A 192 22.13 25.29 -14.22
N GLU A 193 22.36 24.27 -13.37
CA GLU A 193 21.38 23.80 -12.38
C GLU A 193 21.42 24.72 -11.15
N GLY A 194 20.31 25.43 -10.92
CA GLY A 194 20.07 26.22 -9.73
C GLY A 194 19.63 25.36 -8.54
N ASP A 195 20.34 25.52 -7.43
CA ASP A 195 20.15 24.92 -6.11
C ASP A 195 18.68 24.82 -5.65
N ILE A 196 18.29 23.63 -5.21
CA ILE A 196 17.01 23.37 -4.54
C ILE A 196 17.26 23.46 -3.02
N ASP A 197 16.57 24.41 -2.40
CA ASP A 197 16.58 24.77 -0.99
C ASP A 197 16.61 23.57 -0.02
N ASN A 198 17.66 23.52 0.80
CA ASN A 198 18.09 22.45 1.71
C ASN A 198 17.28 22.40 3.03
N THR A 199 15.96 22.57 2.97
CA THR A 199 15.09 22.54 4.17
C THR A 199 14.23 21.27 4.30
N MET A 200 14.34 20.33 3.36
CA MET A 200 13.86 18.97 3.56
C MET A 200 14.90 18.17 4.35
N ARG A 201 14.61 17.85 5.61
CA ARG A 201 15.36 16.83 6.35
C ARG A 201 15.19 15.50 5.63
N GLU A 202 16.13 15.13 4.78
CA GLU A 202 16.41 13.74 4.45
C GLU A 202 16.70 13.01 5.76
N TRP A 203 15.99 11.90 5.97
CA TRP A 203 16.26 11.00 7.08
C TRP A 203 17.11 9.87 6.53
N ASP A 204 18.43 10.00 6.68
CA ASP A 204 19.38 8.95 6.35
C ASP A 204 19.27 7.76 7.30
N MET A 205 19.40 6.55 6.75
CA MET A 205 19.18 5.25 7.40
C MET A 205 20.11 4.94 8.59
N GLU A 206 21.01 5.83 8.99
CA GLU A 206 22.03 5.55 10.01
C GLU A 206 21.51 5.63 11.46
N ASN A 207 20.23 5.90 11.71
CA ASN A 207 19.70 6.07 13.07
C ASN A 207 18.42 5.27 13.36
N ILE A 208 18.48 3.95 13.24
CA ILE A 208 17.46 3.06 13.84
C ILE A 208 18.13 2.18 14.90
N PRO A 209 17.70 2.24 16.19
CA PRO A 209 18.15 1.32 17.23
C PRO A 209 17.77 -0.13 16.90
N GLN A 210 18.70 -1.06 17.19
CA GLN A 210 18.57 -2.51 16.97
C GLN A 210 17.36 -3.13 17.67
#